data_AF-A0AA42CQL8-F1
#
_entry.id   AF-A0AA42CQL8-F1
#
_cell.length_a   1.000
_cell.length_b   1.000
_cell.length_c   1.000
_cell.angle_alpha   90.00
_cell.angle_beta   90.00
_cell.angle_gamma   90.00
#
_symmetry.space_group_name_H-M   'P 1'
#
loop_
_entity.id
_entity.type
_entity.pdbx_description
1 polymer ?
#
loop_
_entity_poly.entity_id
_entity_poly.type
_entity_poly.pdbx_seq_one_letter_code
_entity_poly.pdbx_strand_id
1 'polypeptide(L)'
;MNAGLRRIFILVFGDPELLDIAGPDKVFPSAADGLVQLGAADEPLYSVDLFSPDGGLVRTRQDIRVETMPIHDLAPGECDTLIAVGGREAAGRDPRAIDWLRRNHPRVRRISAISVGAFALAEARLLDGRRATTHWRECATLQADYPAISVDPKAAFVEDRGIWTSAGMTAGIDMALAMVARDHGHELALLVARDLAAFPHRAEEPVGNPAEGPIAVLLRWIVEHPGDDLRAERLAERAHMSLRNFYRAFENATGDSPAEWVEALRVEIAKRLLQRTSRRVEQIAWEAGFASYQRMRRAFVRRVGIAPGDYRARFSPPHLHVAEIDPGRFADTLAAENGASEVTPIAGRLRAKCAG
;
A
#
# COMPACT_ATOMS: atom_id res chain seq x y z
N MET A 1 18.13 -12.46 -11.75
CA MET A 1 18.82 -11.16 -11.91
C MET A 1 19.06 -10.64 -10.51
N ASN A 2 20.31 -10.30 -10.18
CA ASN A 2 20.71 -9.79 -8.87
C ASN A 2 19.74 -8.69 -8.43
N ALA A 3 18.95 -8.93 -7.38
CA ALA A 3 18.07 -7.92 -6.83
C ALA A 3 18.90 -6.98 -5.93
N GLY A 4 19.87 -6.30 -6.53
CA GLY A 4 20.64 -5.27 -5.84
C GLY A 4 19.75 -4.10 -5.42
N LEU A 5 20.18 -3.42 -4.35
CA LEU A 5 19.56 -2.20 -3.82
C LEU A 5 19.17 -1.23 -4.95
N ARG A 6 17.89 -0.88 -5.04
CA ARG A 6 17.39 0.12 -6.01
C ARG A 6 17.44 1.51 -5.39
N ARG A 7 18.28 2.39 -5.94
CA ARG A 7 18.42 3.76 -5.44
C ARG A 7 17.37 4.69 -6.06
N ILE A 8 16.58 5.31 -5.20
CA ILE A 8 15.55 6.28 -5.54
C ILE A 8 16.10 7.68 -5.24
N PHE A 9 16.15 8.55 -6.24
CA PHE A 9 16.62 9.92 -6.09
C PHE A 9 15.44 10.88 -6.19
N ILE A 10 15.18 11.64 -5.14
CA ILE A 10 14.18 12.70 -5.14
C ILE A 10 14.88 14.01 -5.47
N LEU A 11 14.65 14.53 -6.68
CA LEU A 11 15.19 15.82 -7.12
C LEU A 11 14.23 16.94 -6.74
N VAL A 12 14.64 17.72 -5.76
CA VAL A 12 13.88 18.79 -5.13
C VAL A 12 14.16 20.12 -5.81
N PHE A 13 13.13 20.67 -6.44
CA PHE A 13 13.11 22.04 -6.98
C PHE A 13 12.53 23.02 -5.96
N GLY A 14 12.51 24.33 -6.29
CA GLY A 14 12.02 25.38 -5.39
C GLY A 14 10.58 25.18 -4.92
N ASP A 15 10.32 25.57 -3.66
CA ASP A 15 9.02 25.47 -2.98
C ASP A 15 8.34 24.08 -3.05
N PRO A 16 9.03 22.99 -2.68
CA PRO A 16 8.43 21.66 -2.68
C PRO A 16 7.34 21.54 -1.60
N GLU A 17 6.32 20.75 -1.90
CA GLU A 17 5.34 20.29 -0.92
C GLU A 17 5.98 19.14 -0.12
N LEU A 18 6.02 19.22 1.23
CA LEU A 18 6.72 18.20 2.03
C LEU A 18 6.21 16.78 1.78
N LEU A 19 4.90 16.61 1.56
CA LEU A 19 4.31 15.30 1.36
C LEU A 19 4.67 14.67 -0.01
N ASP A 20 5.02 15.49 -1.00
CA ASP A 20 5.54 14.99 -2.29
C ASP A 20 6.93 14.32 -2.11
N ILE A 21 7.66 14.69 -1.05
CA ILE A 21 8.94 14.08 -0.64
C ILE A 21 8.68 12.91 0.31
N ALA A 22 8.01 13.19 1.43
CA ALA A 22 7.85 12.24 2.54
C ALA A 22 7.02 11.00 2.15
N GLY A 23 6.08 11.13 1.22
CA GLY A 23 5.27 10.00 0.75
C GLY A 23 6.12 8.90 0.12
N PRO A 24 6.81 9.16 -1.02
CA PRO A 24 7.73 8.22 -1.62
C PRO A 24 8.86 7.78 -0.68
N ASP A 25 9.42 8.73 0.10
CA ASP A 25 10.47 8.45 1.09
C ASP A 25 10.04 7.44 2.15
N LYS A 26 8.75 7.38 2.49
CA LYS A 26 8.22 6.35 3.38
C LYS A 26 7.84 5.06 2.63
N VAL A 27 7.32 5.12 1.40
CA VAL A 27 6.88 3.94 0.62
C VAL A 27 8.05 3.00 0.28
N PHE A 28 9.12 3.53 -0.31
CA PHE A 28 10.19 2.70 -0.87
C PHE A 28 10.98 1.95 0.22
N PRO A 29 11.47 2.60 1.30
CA PRO A 29 12.17 1.90 2.38
C PRO A 29 11.29 0.88 3.10
N SER A 30 9.99 1.15 3.29
CA SER A 30 9.09 0.21 3.98
C SER A 30 8.81 -1.08 3.20
N ALA A 31 9.12 -1.12 1.90
CA ALA A 31 9.14 -2.38 1.15
C ALA A 31 10.23 -3.34 1.66
N ALA A 32 11.32 -2.82 2.22
CA ALA A 32 12.33 -3.64 2.89
C ALA A 32 11.89 -4.07 4.29
N ASP A 33 11.38 -3.12 5.10
CA ASP A 33 11.02 -3.37 6.50
C ASP A 33 10.02 -4.54 6.64
N GLY A 34 9.03 -4.62 5.75
CA GLY A 34 8.05 -5.70 5.75
C GLY A 34 8.65 -7.09 5.45
N LEU A 35 9.74 -7.17 4.68
CA LEU A 35 10.42 -8.42 4.35
C LEU A 35 11.48 -8.80 5.40
N VAL A 36 12.19 -7.82 5.95
CA VAL A 36 13.14 -8.00 7.06
C VAL A 36 12.40 -8.48 8.32
N GLN A 37 11.25 -7.89 8.65
CA GLN A 37 10.41 -8.35 9.76
C GLN A 37 9.90 -9.78 9.59
N LEU A 38 9.74 -10.25 8.35
CA LEU A 38 9.34 -11.61 8.02
C LEU A 38 10.53 -12.58 7.86
N GLY A 39 11.78 -12.11 8.05
CA GLY A 39 13.00 -12.91 7.87
C GLY A 39 13.25 -13.34 6.42
N ALA A 40 12.64 -12.64 5.46
CA ALA A 40 12.67 -12.98 4.04
C ALA A 40 13.70 -12.17 3.24
N ALA A 41 14.39 -11.22 3.88
CA ALA A 41 15.48 -10.43 3.29
C ALA A 41 16.47 -10.00 4.37
N ASP A 42 17.77 -10.03 4.04
CA ASP A 42 18.86 -9.54 4.90
C ASP A 42 19.28 -8.10 4.56
N GLU A 43 18.86 -7.58 3.42
CA GLU A 43 19.26 -6.27 2.89
C GLU A 43 18.06 -5.44 2.39
N PRO A 44 18.15 -4.10 2.42
CA PRO A 44 17.10 -3.24 1.92
C PRO A 44 16.91 -3.37 0.39
N LEU A 45 15.65 -3.34 -0.04
CA LEU A 45 15.30 -3.36 -1.47
C LEU A 45 15.47 -1.98 -2.13
N TYR A 46 15.30 -0.92 -1.35
CA TYR A 46 15.38 0.45 -1.83
C TYR A 46 16.16 1.34 -0.85
N SER A 47 16.83 2.34 -1.39
CA SER A 47 17.32 3.51 -0.64
C SER A 47 16.74 4.77 -1.26
N VAL A 48 16.51 5.79 -0.45
CA VAL A 48 16.02 7.09 -0.92
C VAL A 48 17.03 8.15 -0.54
N ASP A 49 17.46 8.93 -1.53
CA ASP A 49 18.39 10.03 -1.37
C ASP A 49 17.75 11.30 -1.95
N LEU A 50 17.87 12.43 -1.23
CA LEU A 50 17.32 13.71 -1.66
C LEU A 50 18.42 14.57 -2.30
N PHE A 51 18.13 15.14 -3.46
CA PHE A 51 19.04 16.03 -4.18
C PHE A 51 18.38 17.36 -4.48
N SER A 52 19.18 18.42 -4.53
CA SER A 52 18.76 19.72 -5.06
C SER A 52 19.90 20.32 -5.91
N PRO A 53 19.68 21.39 -6.69
CA PRO A 53 20.71 21.95 -7.54
C PRO A 53 22.04 22.26 -6.81
N ASP A 54 21.95 22.82 -5.61
CA ASP A 54 23.11 23.25 -4.81
C ASP A 54 23.34 22.39 -3.55
N GLY A 55 22.42 21.49 -3.21
CA GLY A 55 22.44 20.77 -1.94
C GLY A 55 22.09 21.66 -0.74
N GLY A 56 22.27 21.12 0.47
CA GLY A 56 21.95 21.80 1.71
C GLY A 56 20.45 21.82 2.04
N LEU A 57 20.05 22.77 2.89
CA LEU A 57 18.68 22.87 3.40
C LEU A 57 17.75 23.53 2.40
N VAL A 58 16.78 22.77 1.89
CA VAL A 58 15.67 23.29 1.09
C VAL A 58 14.45 23.51 1.97
N ARG A 59 13.84 24.70 1.89
CA ARG A 59 12.62 25.04 2.62
C ARG A 59 11.39 24.60 1.82
N THR A 60 10.53 23.80 2.45
CA THR A 60 9.23 23.37 1.91
C THR A 60 8.15 24.44 2.07
N ARG A 61 7.00 24.27 1.43
CA ARG A 61 5.84 25.17 1.56
C ARG A 61 5.26 25.24 2.98
N GLN A 62 5.53 24.22 3.80
CA GLN A 62 5.16 24.15 5.21
C GLN A 62 6.20 24.80 6.14
N ASP A 63 7.18 25.51 5.60
CA ASP A 63 8.33 26.07 6.33
C ASP A 63 9.21 25.04 7.07
N ILE A 64 9.05 23.75 6.73
CA ILE A 64 9.93 22.67 7.18
C ILE A 64 11.15 22.62 6.25
N ARG A 65 12.34 22.44 6.83
CA ARG A 65 13.60 22.32 6.07
C ARG A 65 13.97 20.86 5.91
N VAL A 66 14.30 20.47 4.69
CA VAL A 66 14.83 19.14 4.35
C VAL A 66 16.27 19.28 3.87
N GLU A 67 17.14 18.39 4.32
CA GLU A 67 18.53 18.34 3.88
C GLU A 67 18.63 17.60 2.55
N THR A 68 19.46 18.11 1.65
CA THR A 68 19.66 17.57 0.30
C THR A 68 21.14 17.53 -0.06
N MET A 69 21.52 16.56 -0.89
CA MET A 69 22.83 16.54 -1.54
C MET A 69 22.81 17.38 -2.82
N PRO A 70 23.95 17.90 -3.27
CA PRO A 70 24.00 18.66 -4.50
C PRO A 70 23.87 17.74 -5.72
N ILE A 71 23.20 18.21 -6.78
CA ILE A 71 22.89 17.40 -7.97
C ILE A 71 24.14 16.86 -8.70
N HIS A 72 25.30 17.49 -8.52
CA HIS A 72 26.55 17.01 -9.14
C HIS A 72 27.10 15.73 -8.49
N ASP A 73 26.68 15.40 -7.27
CA ASP A 73 27.00 14.14 -6.59
C ASP A 73 26.08 13.00 -7.04
N LEU A 74 25.00 13.32 -7.76
CA LEU A 74 24.07 12.34 -8.29
C LEU A 74 24.73 11.55 -9.43
N ALA A 75 25.01 10.27 -9.19
CA ALA A 75 25.51 9.34 -10.19
C ALA A 75 24.35 8.75 -11.03
N PRO A 76 24.16 9.13 -12.31
CA PRO A 76 22.97 8.73 -13.06
C PRO A 76 22.87 7.23 -13.31
N GLY A 77 24.00 6.53 -13.42
CA GLY A 77 24.03 5.08 -13.63
C GLY A 77 23.70 4.25 -12.39
N GLU A 78 23.70 4.88 -11.21
CA GLU A 78 23.25 4.25 -9.97
C GLU A 78 21.79 4.57 -9.65
N CYS A 79 21.20 5.54 -10.37
CA CYS A 79 19.82 5.96 -10.20
C CYS A 79 18.87 4.95 -10.86
N ASP A 80 18.18 4.18 -10.02
CA ASP A 80 17.11 3.30 -10.51
C ASP A 80 15.85 4.11 -10.85
N THR A 81 15.43 4.99 -9.93
CA THR A 81 14.26 5.85 -10.12
C THR A 81 14.58 7.28 -9.72
N LEU A 82 14.26 8.23 -10.58
CA LEU A 82 14.30 9.66 -10.25
C LEU A 82 12.89 10.22 -10.11
N ILE A 83 12.64 10.99 -9.05
CA ILE A 83 11.36 11.64 -8.77
C ILE A 83 11.56 13.15 -8.69
N ALA A 84 10.98 13.91 -9.62
CA ALA A 84 10.99 15.37 -9.57
C ALA A 84 9.83 15.90 -8.71
N VAL A 85 10.14 16.82 -7.78
CA VAL A 85 9.17 17.46 -6.88
C VAL A 85 9.39 18.97 -6.80
N GLY A 86 8.33 19.73 -6.54
CA GLY A 86 8.39 21.20 -6.49
C GLY A 86 8.53 21.86 -7.88
N GLY A 87 9.00 23.10 -7.91
CA GLY A 87 9.32 23.78 -9.16
C GLY A 87 8.10 24.19 -9.99
N ARG A 88 6.99 24.59 -9.34
CA ARG A 88 5.78 25.09 -10.03
C ARG A 88 6.10 26.28 -10.93
N GLU A 89 6.82 27.26 -10.40
CA GLU A 89 7.22 28.45 -11.14
C GLU A 89 8.56 28.22 -11.83
N ALA A 90 8.75 28.84 -13.00
CA ALA A 90 10.01 28.73 -13.75
C ALA A 90 11.22 29.18 -12.92
N ALA A 91 11.06 30.21 -12.08
CA ALA A 91 12.11 30.65 -11.16
C ALA A 91 12.53 29.59 -10.13
N GLY A 92 11.62 28.66 -9.79
CA GLY A 92 11.90 27.52 -8.92
C GLY A 92 12.55 26.34 -9.65
N ARG A 93 12.68 26.39 -10.99
CA ARG A 93 13.29 25.34 -11.81
C ARG A 93 14.67 25.75 -12.27
N ASP A 94 15.69 25.30 -11.55
CA ASP A 94 17.08 25.61 -11.88
C ASP A 94 17.47 25.02 -13.25
N PRO A 95 17.96 25.84 -14.20
CA PRO A 95 18.34 25.38 -15.54
C PRO A 95 19.39 24.27 -15.53
N ARG A 96 20.29 24.25 -14.53
CA ARG A 96 21.31 23.20 -14.38
C ARG A 96 20.66 21.85 -14.11
N ALA A 97 19.63 21.83 -13.26
CA ALA A 97 18.90 20.60 -12.95
C ALA A 97 18.00 20.14 -14.11
N ILE A 98 17.37 21.07 -14.84
CA ILE A 98 16.63 20.75 -16.07
C ILE A 98 17.54 20.16 -17.14
N ASP A 99 18.72 20.76 -17.35
CA ASP A 99 19.69 20.27 -18.31
C ASP A 99 20.30 18.92 -17.88
N TRP A 100 20.51 18.73 -16.58
CA TRP A 100 20.91 17.44 -16.02
C TRP A 100 19.88 16.36 -16.34
N LEU A 101 18.58 16.62 -16.12
CA LEU A 101 17.49 15.69 -16.44
C LEU A 101 17.51 15.34 -17.93
N ARG A 102 17.58 16.35 -18.80
CA ARG A 102 17.60 16.16 -20.25
C ARG A 102 18.76 15.28 -20.72
N ARG A 103 19.97 15.49 -20.19
CA ARG A 103 21.17 14.74 -20.60
C ARG A 103 21.24 13.33 -20.01
N ASN A 104 20.77 13.15 -18.78
CA ASN A 104 21.00 11.92 -18.04
C ASN A 104 19.81 10.96 -18.03
N HIS A 105 18.63 11.38 -18.50
CA HIS A 105 17.45 10.51 -18.54
C HIS A 105 17.65 9.12 -19.18
N PRO A 106 18.48 8.92 -20.23
CA PRO A 106 18.65 7.60 -20.82
C PRO A 106 19.41 6.61 -19.93
N ARG A 107 20.08 7.12 -18.88
CA ARG A 107 20.87 6.33 -17.93
C ARG A 107 20.10 5.95 -16.69
N VAL A 108 18.92 6.53 -16.48
CA VAL A 108 18.03 6.26 -15.35
C VAL A 108 16.96 5.28 -15.81
N ARG A 109 16.71 4.20 -15.06
CA ARG A 109 15.72 3.17 -15.45
C ARG A 109 14.30 3.74 -15.50
N ARG A 110 13.93 4.58 -14.54
CA ARG A 110 12.58 5.13 -14.39
C ARG A 110 12.62 6.59 -13.97
N ILE A 111 11.84 7.44 -14.65
CA ILE A 111 11.69 8.85 -14.29
C ILE A 111 10.25 9.10 -13.90
N SER A 112 10.06 9.92 -12.87
CA SER A 112 8.75 10.31 -12.43
C SER A 112 8.71 11.75 -11.94
N ALA A 113 7.49 12.26 -11.81
CA ALA A 113 7.22 13.52 -11.16
C ALA A 113 5.93 13.46 -10.35
N ILE A 114 5.92 14.17 -9.24
CA ILE A 114 4.73 14.30 -8.39
C ILE A 114 4.24 15.73 -8.47
N SER A 115 2.92 15.88 -8.62
CA SER A 115 2.27 17.19 -8.57
C SER A 115 2.92 18.15 -9.60
N VAL A 116 3.31 19.34 -9.15
CA VAL A 116 3.96 20.38 -9.95
C VAL A 116 5.37 20.03 -10.45
N GLY A 117 5.98 18.94 -9.97
CA GLY A 117 7.24 18.43 -10.52
C GLY A 117 7.15 18.07 -12.01
N ALA A 118 5.93 17.84 -12.53
CA ALA A 118 5.71 17.56 -13.95
C ALA A 118 6.20 18.71 -14.86
N PHE A 119 6.19 19.96 -14.36
CA PHE A 119 6.72 21.11 -15.10
C PHE A 119 8.23 21.00 -15.35
N ALA A 120 8.99 20.41 -14.42
CA ALA A 120 10.42 20.18 -14.62
C ALA A 120 10.67 19.13 -15.72
N LEU A 121 9.87 18.06 -15.77
CA LEU A 121 9.98 17.07 -16.85
C LEU A 121 9.53 17.63 -18.20
N ALA A 122 8.50 18.48 -18.20
CA ALA A 122 8.03 19.19 -19.39
C ALA A 122 9.10 20.13 -19.94
N GLU A 123 9.75 20.93 -19.09
CA GLU A 123 10.83 21.84 -19.48
C GLU A 123 12.08 21.09 -19.97
N ALA A 124 12.36 19.92 -19.39
CA ALA A 124 13.37 18.99 -19.89
C ALA A 124 13.00 18.32 -21.24
N ARG A 125 11.77 18.53 -21.74
CA ARG A 125 11.16 17.90 -22.93
C ARG A 125 11.01 16.39 -22.84
N LEU A 126 10.92 15.87 -21.61
CA LEU A 126 10.76 14.43 -21.38
C LEU A 126 9.31 13.97 -21.58
N LEU A 127 8.34 14.90 -21.49
CA LEU A 127 6.91 14.63 -21.64
C LEU A 127 6.37 14.86 -23.07
N ASP A 128 7.19 15.35 -23.99
CA ASP A 128 6.77 15.66 -25.36
C ASP A 128 6.21 14.41 -26.07
N GLY A 129 4.98 14.52 -26.60
CA GLY A 129 4.29 13.43 -27.28
C GLY A 129 3.83 12.29 -26.36
N ARG A 130 3.72 12.54 -25.05
CA ARG A 130 3.30 11.56 -24.03
C ARG A 130 2.05 12.01 -23.29
N ARG A 131 1.37 11.05 -22.69
CA ARG A 131 0.35 11.29 -21.67
C ARG A 131 1.01 11.61 -20.33
N ALA A 132 0.48 12.59 -19.63
CA ALA A 132 0.93 12.96 -18.30
C ALA A 132 -0.23 13.51 -17.46
N THR A 133 -0.05 13.60 -16.16
CA THR A 133 -0.92 14.36 -15.25
C THR A 133 -0.06 15.26 -14.35
N THR A 134 -0.68 16.21 -13.67
CA THR A 134 -0.06 17.07 -12.67
C THR A 134 -1.12 17.48 -11.64
N HIS A 135 -0.78 18.35 -10.70
CA HIS A 135 -1.74 18.88 -9.77
C HIS A 135 -2.99 19.39 -10.50
N TRP A 136 -4.19 19.01 -10.05
CA TRP A 136 -5.44 19.28 -10.77
C TRP A 136 -5.64 20.76 -11.13
N ARG A 137 -5.16 21.69 -10.28
CA ARG A 137 -5.20 23.15 -10.55
C ARG A 137 -4.28 23.59 -11.69
N GLU A 138 -3.24 22.81 -11.96
CA GLU A 138 -2.16 23.14 -12.88
C GLU A 138 -2.25 22.37 -14.20
N CYS A 139 -3.18 21.41 -14.34
CA CYS A 139 -3.35 20.65 -15.57
C CYS A 139 -3.62 21.55 -16.80
N ALA A 140 -4.45 22.58 -16.64
CA ALA A 140 -4.74 23.53 -17.70
C ALA A 140 -3.49 24.34 -18.09
N THR A 141 -2.72 24.80 -17.10
CA THR A 141 -1.47 25.52 -17.30
C THR A 141 -0.43 24.66 -18.00
N LEU A 142 -0.21 23.43 -17.53
CA LEU A 142 0.75 22.50 -18.14
C LEU A 142 0.40 22.20 -19.60
N GLN A 143 -0.89 21.98 -19.90
CA GLN A 143 -1.35 21.73 -21.26
C GLN A 143 -1.16 22.93 -22.18
N ALA A 144 -1.37 24.15 -21.68
CA ALA A 144 -1.24 25.39 -22.44
C ALA A 144 0.23 25.73 -22.71
N ASP A 145 1.10 25.61 -21.70
CA ASP A 145 2.52 25.95 -21.80
C ASP A 145 3.31 24.90 -22.62
N TYR A 146 2.85 23.63 -22.59
CA TYR A 146 3.50 22.51 -23.26
C TYR A 146 2.50 21.72 -24.12
N PRO A 147 2.11 22.24 -25.30
CA PRO A 147 1.04 21.66 -26.12
C PRO A 147 1.35 20.28 -26.72
N ALA A 148 2.62 19.85 -26.70
CA ALA A 148 3.02 18.51 -27.13
C ALA A 148 2.64 17.42 -26.11
N ILE A 149 2.29 17.79 -24.89
CA ILE A 149 1.88 16.86 -23.83
C ILE A 149 0.37 16.62 -23.94
N SER A 150 -0.06 15.37 -23.78
CA SER A 150 -1.48 15.03 -23.61
C SER A 150 -1.81 14.97 -22.12
N VAL A 151 -2.24 16.09 -21.53
CA VAL A 151 -2.51 16.16 -20.09
C VAL A 151 -3.87 15.54 -19.75
N ASP A 152 -3.88 14.59 -18.81
CA ASP A 152 -5.06 13.92 -18.29
C ASP A 152 -5.43 14.47 -16.90
N PRO A 153 -6.39 15.40 -16.80
CA PRO A 153 -6.74 16.03 -15.53
C PRO A 153 -7.51 15.13 -14.56
N LYS A 154 -7.91 13.92 -14.99
CA LYS A 154 -8.71 12.98 -14.20
C LYS A 154 -7.90 11.83 -13.63
N ALA A 155 -6.70 11.60 -14.16
CA ALA A 155 -5.82 10.53 -13.71
C ALA A 155 -5.19 10.87 -12.36
N ALA A 156 -5.26 9.92 -11.40
CA ALA A 156 -4.49 10.02 -10.17
C ALA A 156 -2.98 9.95 -10.46
N PHE A 157 -2.57 9.01 -11.32
CA PHE A 157 -1.25 8.98 -11.93
C PHE A 157 -1.32 8.37 -13.33
N VAL A 158 -0.29 8.64 -14.15
CA VAL A 158 -0.12 8.13 -15.51
C VAL A 158 1.26 7.53 -15.64
N GLU A 159 1.36 6.36 -16.28
CA GLU A 159 2.61 5.80 -16.80
C GLU A 159 2.54 5.82 -18.32
N ASP A 160 3.53 6.43 -18.98
CA ASP A 160 3.67 6.42 -20.43
C ASP A 160 5.14 6.19 -20.83
N ARG A 161 5.42 4.97 -21.31
CA ARG A 161 6.72 4.54 -21.83
C ARG A 161 7.87 4.82 -20.85
N GLY A 162 7.70 4.38 -19.61
CA GLY A 162 8.71 4.45 -18.55
C GLY A 162 8.75 5.77 -17.76
N ILE A 163 7.91 6.76 -18.13
CA ILE A 163 7.78 8.01 -17.38
C ILE A 163 6.46 8.01 -16.61
N TRP A 164 6.53 8.37 -15.33
CA TRP A 164 5.39 8.37 -14.42
C TRP A 164 5.07 9.78 -13.93
N THR A 165 3.80 10.16 -13.87
CA THR A 165 3.39 11.46 -13.32
C THR A 165 2.16 11.31 -12.44
N SER A 166 2.06 12.05 -11.34
CA SER A 166 0.90 12.00 -10.43
C SER A 166 0.27 13.36 -10.15
N ALA A 167 -1.03 13.35 -9.82
CA ALA A 167 -1.86 14.54 -9.67
C ALA A 167 -1.78 15.23 -8.31
N GLY A 168 -0.87 14.81 -7.43
CA GLY A 168 -0.70 15.42 -6.12
C GLY A 168 -0.13 14.48 -5.07
N MET A 169 -0.04 15.00 -3.85
CA MET A 169 0.61 14.38 -2.70
C MET A 169 0.28 12.90 -2.47
N THR A 170 -0.99 12.57 -2.20
CA THR A 170 -1.39 11.18 -1.92
C THR A 170 -1.34 10.29 -3.17
N ALA A 171 -1.58 10.86 -4.34
CA ALA A 171 -1.41 10.13 -5.60
C ALA A 171 0.07 9.80 -5.89
N GLY A 172 1.02 10.56 -5.33
CA GLY A 172 2.44 10.22 -5.32
C GLY A 172 2.74 8.95 -4.52
N ILE A 173 2.04 8.74 -3.41
CA ILE A 173 2.12 7.50 -2.61
C ILE A 173 1.56 6.33 -3.42
N ASP A 174 0.38 6.50 -4.02
CA ASP A 174 -0.24 5.46 -4.85
C ASP A 174 0.65 5.09 -6.05
N MET A 175 1.27 6.09 -6.68
CA MET A 175 2.24 5.90 -7.76
C MET A 175 3.47 5.14 -7.30
N ALA A 176 4.04 5.47 -6.13
CA ALA A 176 5.18 4.76 -5.57
C ALA A 176 4.83 3.30 -5.22
N LEU A 177 3.64 3.04 -4.68
CA LEU A 177 3.13 1.67 -4.44
C LEU A 177 2.95 0.89 -5.75
N ALA A 178 2.46 1.54 -6.81
CA ALA A 178 2.37 0.94 -8.14
C ALA A 178 3.76 0.61 -8.73
N MET A 179 4.77 1.44 -8.45
CA MET A 179 6.16 1.15 -8.82
C MET A 179 6.69 -0.07 -8.06
N VAL A 180 6.49 -0.15 -6.73
CA VAL A 180 6.86 -1.32 -5.92
C VAL A 180 6.16 -2.59 -6.45
N ALA A 181 4.88 -2.49 -6.82
CA ALA A 181 4.14 -3.61 -7.40
C ALA A 181 4.72 -4.07 -8.74
N ARG A 182 5.17 -3.14 -9.60
CA ARG A 182 5.82 -3.47 -10.88
C ARG A 182 7.20 -4.11 -10.68
N ASP A 183 7.85 -3.76 -9.60
CA ASP A 183 9.25 -4.06 -9.31
C ASP A 183 9.46 -5.37 -8.55
N HIS A 184 8.51 -5.73 -7.66
CA HIS A 184 8.57 -6.91 -6.78
C HIS A 184 7.23 -7.64 -6.64
N GLY A 185 6.21 -7.25 -7.38
CA GLY A 185 4.89 -7.87 -7.35
C GLY A 185 3.90 -7.21 -6.38
N HIS A 186 2.63 -7.46 -6.63
CA HIS A 186 1.51 -6.80 -5.96
C HIS A 186 1.43 -7.09 -4.46
N GLU A 187 1.85 -8.29 -4.01
CA GLU A 187 1.80 -8.68 -2.60
C GLU A 187 2.67 -7.79 -1.72
N LEU A 188 3.89 -7.44 -2.18
CA LEU A 188 4.76 -6.54 -1.44
C LEU A 188 4.17 -5.14 -1.36
N ALA A 189 3.65 -4.61 -2.47
CA ALA A 189 3.01 -3.31 -2.48
C ALA A 189 1.80 -3.25 -1.53
N LEU A 190 1.01 -4.32 -1.43
CA LEU A 190 -0.09 -4.41 -0.47
C LEU A 190 0.38 -4.45 0.98
N LEU A 191 1.51 -5.12 1.27
CA LEU A 191 2.10 -5.14 2.60
C LEU A 191 2.54 -3.73 3.00
N VAL A 192 3.26 -3.02 2.12
CA VAL A 192 3.66 -1.63 2.32
C VAL A 192 2.44 -0.74 2.53
N ALA A 193 1.42 -0.84 1.66
CA ALA A 193 0.20 -0.05 1.77
C ALA A 193 -0.52 -0.25 3.11
N ARG A 194 -0.50 -1.47 3.67
CA ARG A 194 -1.06 -1.77 4.99
C ARG A 194 -0.27 -1.14 6.12
N ASP A 195 1.06 -1.17 6.05
CA ASP A 195 1.94 -0.50 7.02
C ASP A 195 1.66 1.01 7.04
N LEU A 196 1.60 1.63 5.85
CA LEU A 196 1.27 3.06 5.69
C LEU A 196 -0.12 3.42 6.20
N ALA A 197 -1.10 2.54 6.01
CA ALA A 197 -2.47 2.74 6.46
C ALA A 197 -2.64 2.63 7.99
N ALA A 198 -1.58 2.29 8.74
CA ALA A 198 -1.60 2.15 10.19
C ALA A 198 -2.83 1.36 10.69
N PHE A 199 -3.04 0.16 10.15
CA PHE A 199 -3.75 -0.86 10.92
C PHE A 199 -2.68 -1.60 11.71
N PRO A 200 -2.41 -1.23 12.97
CA PRO A 200 -1.71 -2.17 13.82
C PRO A 200 -2.48 -3.49 13.72
N HIS A 201 -1.77 -4.58 13.45
CA HIS A 201 -2.13 -5.81 14.13
C HIS A 201 -2.37 -5.39 15.57
N ARG A 202 -3.64 -5.39 16.01
CA ARG A 202 -3.95 -5.18 17.42
C ARG A 202 -3.28 -6.34 18.14
N ALA A 203 -2.03 -6.11 18.54
CA ALA A 203 -1.43 -6.80 19.64
C ALA A 203 -2.41 -6.67 20.79
N GLU A 204 -2.69 -7.82 21.37
CA GLU A 204 -3.64 -8.05 22.44
C GLU A 204 -3.51 -6.97 23.52
N GLU A 205 -4.54 -6.15 23.71
CA GLU A 205 -4.80 -5.56 25.02
C GLU A 205 -6.29 -5.69 25.38
N PRO A 206 -6.59 -6.02 26.66
CA PRO A 206 -7.87 -6.56 27.05
C PRO A 206 -8.78 -5.49 27.68
N VAL A 207 -10.08 -5.69 27.48
CA VAL A 207 -11.22 -5.05 28.17
C VAL A 207 -11.53 -3.59 27.75
N GLY A 208 -12.78 -3.38 27.33
CA GLY A 208 -13.26 -2.18 26.67
C GLY A 208 -13.26 -0.91 27.51
N ASN A 209 -13.14 0.23 26.82
CA ASN A 209 -13.32 1.56 27.36
C ASN A 209 -14.81 1.78 27.74
N PRO A 210 -15.17 1.99 29.02
CA PRO A 210 -16.56 2.21 29.45
C PRO A 210 -17.20 3.47 28.87
N ALA A 211 -16.42 4.39 28.28
CA ALA A 211 -16.93 5.59 27.62
C ALA A 211 -17.57 5.30 26.25
N GLU A 212 -17.22 4.18 25.62
CA GLU A 212 -17.85 3.69 24.41
C GLU A 212 -19.03 2.80 24.83
N GLY A 213 -20.27 3.29 24.71
CA GLY A 213 -21.46 2.59 25.18
C GLY A 213 -21.55 1.12 24.69
N PRO A 214 -22.39 0.28 25.34
CA PRO A 214 -22.38 -1.19 25.18
C PRO A 214 -22.49 -1.72 23.74
N ILE A 215 -23.10 -0.96 22.83
CA ILE A 215 -23.17 -1.31 21.40
C ILE A 215 -21.80 -1.18 20.71
N ALA A 216 -20.99 -0.18 21.02
CA ALA A 216 -19.67 0.01 20.41
C ALA A 216 -18.71 -1.14 20.76
N VAL A 217 -18.72 -1.57 22.03
CA VAL A 217 -17.98 -2.76 22.49
C VAL A 217 -18.45 -4.01 21.74
N LEU A 218 -19.76 -4.16 21.56
CA LEU A 218 -20.33 -5.30 20.84
C LEU A 218 -19.93 -5.31 19.36
N LEU A 219 -20.01 -4.18 18.65
CA LEU A 219 -19.64 -4.08 17.24
C LEU A 219 -18.18 -4.52 17.00
N ARG A 220 -17.27 -4.10 17.88
CA ARG A 220 -15.86 -4.52 17.84
C ARG A 220 -15.72 -6.04 17.94
N TRP A 221 -16.42 -6.65 18.90
CA TRP A 221 -16.42 -8.10 19.06
C TRP A 221 -16.98 -8.83 17.83
N ILE A 222 -18.05 -8.32 17.22
CA ILE A 222 -18.66 -8.91 16.02
C ILE A 222 -17.66 -8.93 14.84
N VAL A 223 -16.84 -7.88 14.68
CA VAL A 223 -15.78 -7.81 13.65
C VAL A 223 -14.72 -8.88 13.85
N GLU A 224 -14.40 -9.21 15.11
CA GLU A 224 -13.41 -10.23 15.47
C GLU A 224 -13.96 -11.65 15.38
N HIS A 225 -15.27 -11.83 15.48
CA HIS A 225 -15.96 -13.13 15.51
C HIS A 225 -17.04 -13.26 14.43
N PRO A 226 -16.73 -13.01 13.15
CA PRO A 226 -17.74 -12.96 12.07
C PRO A 226 -18.40 -14.33 11.80
N GLY A 227 -17.74 -15.42 12.18
CA GLY A 227 -18.20 -16.80 12.03
C GLY A 227 -19.18 -17.28 13.12
N ASP A 228 -19.35 -16.53 14.20
CA ASP A 228 -20.15 -16.95 15.35
C ASP A 228 -21.67 -16.86 15.08
N ASP A 229 -22.46 -17.32 16.06
CA ASP A 229 -23.91 -17.13 16.07
C ASP A 229 -24.28 -15.69 16.41
N LEU A 230 -24.28 -14.85 15.37
CA LEU A 230 -24.56 -13.42 15.42
C LEU A 230 -26.06 -13.09 15.28
N ARG A 231 -26.95 -13.97 15.74
CA ARG A 231 -28.39 -13.68 15.83
C ARG A 231 -28.65 -12.58 16.86
N ALA A 232 -29.67 -11.76 16.62
CA ALA A 232 -30.00 -10.60 17.46
C ALA A 232 -30.22 -10.99 18.93
N GLU A 233 -30.79 -12.16 19.20
CA GLU A 233 -31.00 -12.70 20.55
C GLU A 233 -29.67 -12.92 21.28
N ARG A 234 -28.68 -13.53 20.61
CA ARG A 234 -27.34 -13.79 21.16
C ARG A 234 -26.57 -12.50 21.39
N LEU A 235 -26.70 -11.56 20.46
CA LEU A 235 -26.08 -10.24 20.55
C LEU A 235 -26.68 -9.40 21.68
N ALA A 236 -28.01 -9.45 21.86
CA ALA A 236 -28.71 -8.78 22.95
C ALA A 236 -28.30 -9.36 24.32
N GLU A 237 -28.22 -10.68 24.45
CA GLU A 237 -27.70 -11.35 25.64
C GLU A 237 -26.27 -10.90 25.97
N ARG A 238 -25.39 -10.86 24.96
CA ARG A 238 -24.00 -10.41 25.11
C ARG A 238 -23.88 -8.94 25.53
N ALA A 239 -24.79 -8.10 25.07
CA ALA A 239 -24.87 -6.69 25.45
C ALA A 239 -25.60 -6.45 26.78
N HIS A 240 -26.08 -7.51 27.45
CA HIS A 240 -26.91 -7.44 28.64
C HIS A 240 -28.17 -6.55 28.45
N MET A 241 -28.80 -6.66 27.27
CA MET A 241 -29.99 -5.90 26.90
C MET A 241 -31.19 -6.80 26.61
N SER A 242 -32.40 -6.30 26.85
CA SER A 242 -33.59 -6.90 26.27
C SER A 242 -33.56 -6.74 24.74
N LEU A 243 -34.14 -7.69 24.01
CA LEU A 243 -34.14 -7.68 22.54
C LEU A 243 -34.69 -6.36 21.95
N ARG A 244 -35.78 -5.84 22.53
CA ARG A 244 -36.39 -4.57 22.09
C ARG A 244 -35.45 -3.37 22.29
N ASN A 245 -34.77 -3.29 23.44
CA ASN A 245 -33.82 -2.20 23.71
C ASN A 245 -32.58 -2.34 22.83
N PHE A 246 -32.14 -3.58 22.58
CA PHE A 246 -31.02 -3.88 21.71
C PHE A 246 -31.24 -3.39 20.28
N TYR A 247 -32.36 -3.74 19.63
CA TYR A 247 -32.68 -3.27 18.28
C TYR A 247 -32.61 -1.74 18.17
N ARG A 248 -33.29 -1.03 19.09
CA ARG A 248 -33.29 0.43 19.10
C ARG A 248 -31.89 1.02 19.33
N ALA A 249 -31.13 0.48 20.28
CA ALA A 249 -29.79 0.97 20.57
C ALA A 249 -28.81 0.71 19.41
N PHE A 250 -28.95 -0.44 18.74
CA PHE A 250 -28.12 -0.84 17.62
C PHE A 250 -28.41 0.01 16.38
N GLU A 251 -29.68 0.20 16.03
CA GLU A 251 -30.10 1.06 14.92
C GLU A 251 -29.68 2.52 15.16
N ASN A 252 -29.85 3.04 16.38
CA ASN A 252 -29.39 4.39 16.72
C ASN A 252 -27.88 4.56 16.57
N ALA A 253 -27.09 3.49 16.81
CA ALA A 253 -25.63 3.54 16.75
C ALA A 253 -25.07 3.30 15.34
N THR A 254 -25.74 2.49 14.52
CA THR A 254 -25.20 2.00 13.23
C THR A 254 -25.97 2.49 12.01
N GLY A 255 -27.21 2.96 12.19
CA GLY A 255 -28.15 3.28 11.11
C GLY A 255 -28.81 2.05 10.47
N ASP A 256 -28.38 0.83 10.80
CA ASP A 256 -28.84 -0.42 10.21
C ASP A 256 -29.43 -1.36 11.29
N SER A 257 -30.28 -2.30 10.88
CA SER A 257 -30.67 -3.39 11.78
C SER A 257 -29.48 -4.33 12.06
N PRO A 258 -29.44 -5.02 13.21
CA PRO A 258 -28.36 -5.97 13.54
C PRO A 258 -28.11 -7.02 12.44
N ALA A 259 -29.17 -7.53 11.83
CA ALA A 259 -29.07 -8.54 10.77
C ALA A 259 -28.46 -7.98 9.49
N GLU A 260 -28.85 -6.76 9.10
CA GLU A 260 -28.28 -6.08 7.93
C GLU A 260 -26.82 -5.77 8.16
N TRP A 261 -26.46 -5.23 9.32
CA TRP A 261 -25.08 -4.87 9.65
C TRP A 261 -24.15 -6.09 9.64
N VAL A 262 -24.57 -7.20 10.28
CA VAL A 262 -23.82 -8.46 10.27
C VAL A 262 -23.66 -8.99 8.85
N GLU A 263 -24.71 -8.92 8.03
CA GLU A 263 -24.60 -9.34 6.64
C GLU A 263 -23.64 -8.46 5.83
N ALA A 264 -23.64 -7.14 6.07
CA ALA A 264 -22.70 -6.20 5.47
C ALA A 264 -21.24 -6.60 5.77
N LEU A 265 -20.95 -6.82 7.05
CA LEU A 265 -19.64 -7.24 7.53
C LEU A 265 -19.19 -8.53 6.84
N ARG A 266 -20.06 -9.54 6.80
CA ARG A 266 -19.76 -10.83 6.16
C ARG A 266 -19.52 -10.68 4.66
N VAL A 267 -20.25 -9.81 3.96
CA VAL A 267 -19.98 -9.50 2.55
C VAL A 267 -18.62 -8.82 2.36
N GLU A 268 -18.23 -7.89 3.24
CA GLU A 268 -16.91 -7.25 3.16
C GLU A 268 -15.77 -8.23 3.41
N ILE A 269 -15.95 -9.19 4.34
CA ILE A 269 -14.98 -10.28 4.55
C ILE A 269 -14.89 -11.17 3.30
N ALA A 270 -16.04 -11.54 2.71
CA ALA A 270 -16.06 -12.32 1.47
C ALA A 270 -15.36 -11.60 0.31
N LYS A 271 -15.57 -10.28 0.12
CA LYS A 271 -14.87 -9.47 -0.89
C LYS A 271 -13.36 -9.56 -0.72
N ARG A 272 -12.88 -9.40 0.52
CA ARG A 272 -11.45 -9.46 0.87
C ARG A 272 -10.85 -10.84 0.57
N LEU A 273 -11.55 -11.92 0.93
CA LEU A 273 -11.11 -13.29 0.68
C LEU A 273 -11.12 -13.64 -0.82
N LEU A 274 -12.11 -13.13 -1.59
CA LEU A 274 -12.19 -13.33 -3.03
C LEU A 274 -11.06 -12.64 -3.80
N GLN A 275 -10.56 -11.50 -3.29
CA GLN A 275 -9.45 -10.76 -3.88
C GLN A 275 -8.09 -11.39 -3.54
N ARG A 276 -7.93 -11.90 -2.32
CA ARG A 276 -6.63 -12.31 -1.75
C ARG A 276 -6.31 -13.80 -1.83
N THR A 277 -7.30 -14.64 -2.15
CA THR A 277 -7.11 -16.09 -2.10
C THR A 277 -7.70 -16.77 -3.32
N SER A 278 -7.05 -17.86 -3.74
CA SER A 278 -7.57 -18.78 -4.77
C SER A 278 -8.51 -19.85 -4.19
N ARG A 279 -8.88 -19.76 -2.91
CA ARG A 279 -9.78 -20.71 -2.22
C ARG A 279 -11.10 -20.86 -2.96
N ARG A 280 -11.73 -22.04 -2.86
CA ARG A 280 -13.05 -22.27 -3.47
C ARG A 280 -14.07 -21.30 -2.87
N VAL A 281 -15.00 -20.81 -3.70
CA VAL A 281 -15.96 -19.78 -3.29
C VAL A 281 -16.87 -20.29 -2.17
N GLU A 282 -17.13 -21.59 -2.14
CA GLU A 282 -17.85 -22.29 -1.07
C GLU A 282 -17.10 -22.21 0.27
N GLN A 283 -15.77 -22.37 0.26
CA GLN A 283 -14.93 -22.24 1.45
C GLN A 283 -14.94 -20.80 1.98
N ILE A 284 -14.87 -19.82 1.06
CA ILE A 284 -14.96 -18.40 1.43
C ILE A 284 -16.30 -18.08 2.08
N ALA A 285 -17.40 -18.70 1.64
CA ALA A 285 -18.70 -18.50 2.27
C ALA A 285 -18.67 -18.88 3.76
N TRP A 286 -18.06 -20.03 4.09
CA TRP A 286 -17.91 -20.47 5.48
C TRP A 286 -16.98 -19.56 6.29
N GLU A 287 -15.82 -19.20 5.74
CA GLU A 287 -14.85 -18.32 6.42
C GLU A 287 -15.40 -16.90 6.64
N ALA A 288 -16.23 -16.42 5.72
CA ALA A 288 -16.95 -15.16 5.86
C ALA A 288 -18.15 -15.25 6.82
N GLY A 289 -18.43 -16.41 7.42
CA GLY A 289 -19.49 -16.61 8.40
C GLY A 289 -20.89 -16.88 7.81
N PHE A 290 -21.00 -17.18 6.51
CA PHE A 290 -22.28 -17.61 5.93
C PHE A 290 -22.49 -19.11 6.14
N ALA A 291 -23.72 -19.48 6.50
CA ALA A 291 -24.11 -20.89 6.63
C ALA A 291 -24.16 -21.67 5.30
N SER A 292 -24.08 -20.97 4.16
CA SER A 292 -23.93 -21.61 2.85
C SER A 292 -23.52 -20.61 1.76
N TYR A 293 -22.91 -21.13 0.69
CA TYR A 293 -22.65 -20.36 -0.52
C TYR A 293 -23.89 -19.67 -1.08
N GLN A 294 -25.06 -20.32 -1.06
CA GLN A 294 -26.30 -19.73 -1.58
C GLN A 294 -26.80 -18.53 -0.76
N ARG A 295 -26.54 -18.52 0.55
CA ARG A 295 -26.82 -17.34 1.39
C ARG A 295 -25.82 -16.23 1.09
N MET A 296 -24.53 -16.54 1.02
CA MET A 296 -23.50 -15.58 0.64
C MET A 296 -23.80 -14.96 -0.73
N ARG A 297 -24.06 -15.77 -1.76
CA ARG A 297 -24.33 -15.30 -3.13
C ARG A 297 -25.49 -14.32 -3.18
N ARG A 298 -26.60 -14.61 -2.48
CA ARG A 298 -27.77 -13.71 -2.45
C ARG A 298 -27.44 -12.37 -1.77
N ALA A 299 -26.78 -12.41 -0.62
CA ALA A 299 -26.34 -11.21 0.09
C ALA A 299 -25.35 -10.38 -0.76
N PHE A 300 -24.38 -11.06 -1.37
CA PHE A 300 -23.34 -10.45 -2.19
C PHE A 300 -23.92 -9.80 -3.45
N VAL A 301 -24.82 -10.47 -4.19
CA VAL A 301 -25.48 -9.87 -5.36
C VAL A 301 -26.32 -8.67 -4.95
N ARG A 302 -27.07 -8.75 -3.84
CA ARG A 302 -27.89 -7.63 -3.37
C ARG A 302 -27.06 -6.41 -2.98
N ARG A 303 -25.90 -6.60 -2.34
CA ARG A 303 -25.06 -5.51 -1.83
C ARG A 303 -24.01 -5.00 -2.83
N VAL A 304 -23.48 -5.88 -3.69
CA VAL A 304 -22.35 -5.60 -4.59
C VAL A 304 -22.79 -5.53 -6.06
N GLY A 305 -23.98 -6.05 -6.40
CA GLY A 305 -24.54 -6.00 -7.75
C GLY A 305 -24.06 -7.08 -8.72
N ILE A 306 -23.09 -7.91 -8.33
CA ILE A 306 -22.54 -9.00 -9.14
C ILE A 306 -22.31 -10.27 -8.32
N ALA A 307 -22.16 -11.43 -8.97
CA ALA A 307 -21.91 -12.68 -8.25
C ALA A 307 -20.46 -12.76 -7.70
N PRO A 308 -20.21 -13.50 -6.61
CA PRO A 308 -18.86 -13.66 -6.04
C PRO A 308 -17.79 -14.13 -7.04
N GLY A 309 -18.16 -15.03 -7.96
CA GLY A 309 -17.25 -15.51 -9.00
C GLY A 309 -16.88 -14.43 -10.01
N ASP A 310 -17.86 -13.64 -10.47
CA ASP A 310 -17.63 -12.50 -11.36
C ASP A 310 -16.82 -11.40 -10.67
N TYR A 311 -17.09 -11.17 -9.38
CA TYR A 311 -16.32 -10.26 -8.56
C TYR A 311 -14.85 -10.70 -8.48
N ARG A 312 -14.58 -11.99 -8.25
CA ARG A 312 -13.22 -12.53 -8.31
C ARG A 312 -12.61 -12.32 -9.70
N ALA A 313 -13.29 -12.70 -10.78
CA ALA A 313 -12.73 -12.56 -12.13
C ALA A 313 -12.35 -11.10 -12.49
N ARG A 314 -13.07 -10.12 -11.93
CA ARG A 314 -12.83 -8.69 -12.17
C ARG A 314 -11.79 -8.07 -11.25
N PHE A 315 -11.71 -8.52 -10.00
CA PHE A 315 -10.95 -7.85 -8.94
C PHE A 315 -9.86 -8.72 -8.31
N SER A 316 -9.75 -9.98 -8.75
CA SER A 316 -8.64 -10.86 -8.42
C SER A 316 -7.61 -10.75 -9.55
N PRO A 317 -6.33 -10.47 -9.24
CA PRO A 317 -5.30 -10.45 -10.26
C PRO A 317 -5.21 -11.84 -10.94
N PRO A 318 -4.81 -11.93 -12.22
CA PRO A 318 -4.58 -13.21 -12.88
C PRO A 318 -3.58 -14.01 -12.03
N HIS A 319 -4.06 -15.06 -11.38
CA HIS A 319 -3.21 -15.93 -10.60
C HIS A 319 -2.31 -16.73 -11.54
N LEU A 320 -1.01 -16.47 -11.47
CA LEU A 320 -0.01 -17.48 -11.81
C LEU A 320 -0.29 -18.72 -10.95
N HIS A 321 -0.39 -19.88 -11.58
CA HIS A 321 -0.42 -21.15 -10.88
C HIS A 321 0.87 -21.28 -10.05
N VAL A 322 0.72 -21.49 -8.74
CA VAL A 322 1.81 -21.86 -7.82
C VAL A 322 2.55 -23.15 -8.28
N ALA A 323 2.05 -23.82 -9.31
CA ALA A 323 2.69 -24.96 -9.97
C ALA A 323 3.89 -24.62 -10.88
N GLU A 324 4.20 -23.34 -11.12
CA GLU A 324 5.42 -22.93 -11.86
C GLU A 324 6.52 -22.33 -10.96
N ILE A 325 6.29 -22.30 -9.64
CA ILE A 325 7.41 -22.26 -8.69
C ILE A 325 7.77 -23.73 -8.49
N ASP A 326 8.96 -24.14 -8.93
CA ASP A 326 9.50 -25.47 -8.64
C ASP A 326 10.10 -25.47 -7.22
N PRO A 327 9.38 -25.96 -6.19
CA PRO A 327 9.93 -26.08 -4.84
C PRO A 327 11.11 -27.07 -4.77
N GLY A 328 11.30 -27.94 -5.77
CA GLY A 328 12.43 -28.87 -5.86
C GLY A 328 13.77 -28.16 -6.04
N ARG A 329 13.79 -27.03 -6.78
CA ARG A 329 15.01 -26.21 -6.93
C ARG A 329 15.49 -25.56 -5.63
N PHE A 330 14.60 -25.34 -4.66
CA PHE A 330 14.96 -24.79 -3.34
C PHE A 330 15.29 -25.87 -2.31
N ALA A 331 14.75 -27.09 -2.45
CA ALA A 331 15.05 -28.20 -1.54
C ALA A 331 16.46 -28.79 -1.77
N ASP A 332 16.92 -28.87 -3.03
CA ASP A 332 18.24 -29.45 -3.36
C ASP A 332 19.42 -28.58 -2.89
N THR A 333 19.20 -27.27 -2.68
CA THR A 333 20.21 -26.37 -2.11
C THR A 333 20.29 -26.52 -0.59
N LEU A 334 19.17 -26.83 0.08
CA LEU A 334 19.11 -27.02 1.54
C LEU A 334 19.59 -28.40 2.02
N ALA A 335 19.60 -29.41 1.14
CA ALA A 335 20.08 -30.76 1.47
C ALA A 335 21.61 -30.91 1.32
N ALA A 336 22.29 -29.98 0.62
CA ALA A 336 23.74 -30.04 0.38
C ALA A 336 24.58 -29.38 1.49
N GLU A 337 23.98 -28.61 2.41
CA GLU A 337 24.71 -27.89 3.46
C GLU A 337 24.58 -28.48 4.89
N ASN A 338 23.75 -29.50 5.10
CA ASN A 338 23.60 -30.14 6.44
C ASN A 338 24.23 -31.54 6.54
N GLY A 339 25.51 -31.63 6.15
CA GLY A 339 26.39 -32.71 6.54
C GLY A 339 26.99 -32.49 7.94
N ALA A 340 26.36 -33.10 8.95
CA ALA A 340 26.88 -33.43 10.30
C ALA A 340 27.08 -32.30 11.34
N SER A 341 26.19 -32.20 12.34
CA SER A 341 26.37 -32.77 13.69
C SER A 341 25.46 -32.10 14.73
N GLU A 342 24.65 -32.95 15.38
CA GLU A 342 24.00 -32.85 16.70
C GLU A 342 23.74 -31.47 17.35
N VAL A 343 22.45 -31.11 17.49
CA VAL A 343 21.95 -30.44 18.71
C VAL A 343 20.59 -31.05 19.10
N THR A 344 20.58 -31.75 20.24
CA THR A 344 19.41 -32.39 20.87
C THR A 344 18.47 -31.36 21.53
N PRO A 345 17.13 -31.57 21.57
CA PRO A 345 16.19 -30.58 22.10
C PRO A 345 16.00 -30.72 23.62
N ILE A 346 15.96 -29.59 24.34
CA ILE A 346 15.56 -29.55 25.75
C ILE A 346 14.10 -29.10 25.85
N ALA A 347 13.22 -30.08 26.04
CA ALA A 347 11.89 -29.87 26.60
C ALA A 347 11.88 -30.38 28.05
N GLY A 348 11.48 -29.49 28.98
CA GLY A 348 10.82 -29.86 30.23
C GLY A 348 11.68 -30.09 31.47
N ARG A 349 11.56 -29.17 32.45
CA ARG A 349 11.34 -29.47 33.89
C ARG A 349 11.25 -28.18 34.72
N LEU A 350 10.02 -27.81 35.07
CA LEU A 350 9.70 -27.09 36.31
C LEU A 350 8.29 -27.51 36.73
N ARG A 351 8.20 -28.68 37.37
CA ARG A 351 7.13 -29.00 38.32
C ARG A 351 7.72 -29.71 39.54
N ALA A 352 7.40 -29.13 40.69
CA ALA A 352 7.30 -29.69 42.03
C ALA A 352 8.60 -30.13 42.74
N LYS A 353 9.14 -29.20 43.54
CA LYS A 353 9.67 -29.51 44.88
C LYS A 353 8.50 -29.92 45.78
N CYS A 354 8.59 -31.10 46.39
CA CYS A 354 8.07 -31.44 47.73
C CYS A 354 8.61 -32.82 48.13
N ALA A 355 9.80 -32.84 48.75
CA ALA A 355 10.24 -33.78 49.80
C ALA A 355 11.71 -33.44 50.14
N GLY A 356 11.95 -32.91 51.34
CA GLY A 356 13.25 -32.49 51.85
C GLY A 356 13.14 -31.17 52.58
#